data_AF-A0A1S9T0I7-F1
#
_entry.id   AF-A0A1S9T0I7-F1
#
_cell.length_a   1.000
_cell.length_b   1.000
_cell.length_c   1.000
_cell.angle_alpha   90.00
_cell.angle_beta   90.00
_cell.angle_gamma   90.00
#
_symmetry.space_group_name_H-M   'P 1'
#
loop_
_entity.id
_entity.type
_entity.pdbx_description
1 polymer ?
#
loop_
_entity_poly.entity_id
_entity_poly.type
_entity_poly.pdbx_seq_one_letter_code
_entity_poly.pdbx_strand_id
1 'polypeptide(L)'
;MQPLTIQEINKLYEQDNIIKFYKHSYWRRNIRIKALERDNSECQECKRKGKYSKGRNVHHIKELRDRPDLAYILSNLETLCIQCHNKEHSKEKNIVKKRCTIVDEERW
;
A
#
# COMPACT_ATOMS: atom_id res chain seq x y z
N MET A 1 -8.77 12.15 18.07
CA MET A 1 -9.55 11.58 16.94
C MET A 1 -9.69 10.10 17.18
N GLN A 2 -10.90 9.56 17.13
CA GLN A 2 -11.15 8.13 17.35
C GLN A 2 -10.93 7.34 16.05
N PRO A 3 -10.52 6.06 16.13
CA PRO A 3 -10.49 5.14 14.99
C PRO A 3 -11.91 4.81 14.51
N LEU A 4 -12.05 4.37 13.26
CA LEU A 4 -13.29 3.75 12.78
C LEU A 4 -13.44 2.38 13.44
N THR A 5 -14.66 2.03 13.81
CA THR A 5 -15.00 0.70 14.33
C THR A 5 -15.03 -0.35 13.21
N ILE A 6 -14.97 -1.63 13.58
CA ILE A 6 -15.09 -2.75 12.65
C ILE A 6 -16.40 -2.66 11.84
N GLN A 7 -17.50 -2.30 12.51
CA GLN A 7 -18.81 -2.14 11.87
C GLN A 7 -18.81 -1.02 10.82
N GLU A 8 -18.17 0.11 11.13
CA GLU A 8 -18.03 1.21 10.17
C GLU A 8 -17.15 0.83 8.97
N ILE A 9 -16.06 0.11 9.20
CA ILE A 9 -15.18 -0.38 8.11
C ILE A 9 -15.95 -1.33 7.19
N ASN A 10 -16.72 -2.26 7.75
CA ASN A 10 -17.55 -3.18 6.96
C ASN A 10 -18.61 -2.43 6.15
N LYS A 11 -19.26 -1.42 6.75
CA LYS A 11 -20.20 -0.55 6.05
C LYS A 11 -19.54 0.22 4.90
N LEU A 12 -18.28 0.62 5.03
CA LEU A 12 -17.55 1.25 3.92
C LEU A 12 -17.32 0.28 2.75
N TYR A 13 -17.15 -1.02 3.00
CA TYR A 13 -17.08 -2.03 1.95
C TYR A 13 -18.44 -2.25 1.28
N GLU A 14 -19.53 -2.32 2.05
CA GLU A 14 -20.89 -2.44 1.51
C GLU A 14 -21.26 -1.26 0.59
N GLN A 15 -20.76 -0.06 0.91
CA GLN A 15 -21.00 1.17 0.16
C GLN A 15 -19.97 1.41 -0.97
N ASP A 16 -19.06 0.46 -1.23
CA ASP A 16 -17.93 0.60 -2.15
C ASP A 16 -17.13 1.91 -1.95
N ASN A 17 -16.98 2.32 -0.70
CA ASN A 17 -16.40 3.61 -0.30
C ASN A 17 -15.20 3.44 0.64
N ILE A 18 -14.43 2.37 0.41
CA ILE A 18 -13.24 2.05 1.24
C ILE A 18 -12.18 3.15 1.22
N ILE A 19 -12.20 4.00 0.19
CA ILE A 19 -11.34 5.19 0.08
C ILE A 19 -11.48 6.09 1.31
N LYS A 20 -12.64 6.15 1.97
CA LYS A 20 -12.84 6.89 3.22
C LYS A 20 -11.97 6.38 4.36
N PHE A 21 -11.72 5.07 4.47
CA PHE A 21 -10.81 4.51 5.47
C PHE A 21 -9.38 5.03 5.27
N TYR A 22 -8.86 4.93 4.04
CA TYR A 22 -7.51 5.40 3.71
C TYR A 22 -7.38 6.92 3.77
N LYS A 23 -8.49 7.64 3.54
CA LYS A 23 -8.59 9.08 3.78
C LYS A 23 -8.85 9.42 5.25
N HIS A 24 -9.12 8.48 6.13
CA HIS A 24 -9.40 8.81 7.51
C HIS A 24 -8.18 9.43 8.19
N SER A 25 -8.40 10.49 8.96
CA SER A 25 -7.33 11.24 9.63
C SER A 25 -6.59 10.37 10.64
N TYR A 26 -7.30 9.49 11.35
CA TYR A 26 -6.71 8.54 12.29
C TYR A 26 -5.69 7.63 11.61
N TRP A 27 -6.07 7.03 10.46
CA TRP A 27 -5.18 6.20 9.66
C TRP A 27 -3.97 7.00 9.16
N ARG A 28 -4.20 8.13 8.48
CA ARG A 28 -3.14 8.91 7.83
C ARG A 28 -2.14 9.52 8.81
N ARG A 29 -2.61 10.03 9.95
CA ARG A 29 -1.80 10.81 10.91
C ARG A 29 -1.28 9.99 12.09
N ASN A 30 -1.81 8.79 12.34
CA ASN A 30 -1.34 7.97 13.46
C ASN A 30 -0.77 6.65 12.95
N ILE A 31 -1.63 5.76 12.46
CA ILE A 31 -1.24 4.37 12.19
C ILE A 31 -0.24 4.27 11.05
N ARG A 32 -0.50 4.97 9.94
CA ARG A 32 0.41 5.00 8.80
C ARG A 32 1.78 5.57 9.16
N ILE A 33 1.83 6.64 9.95
CA ILE A 33 3.09 7.26 10.37
C ILE A 33 3.87 6.33 11.28
N LYS A 34 3.22 5.73 12.29
CA LYS A 34 3.85 4.75 13.18
C LYS A 34 4.44 3.56 12.43
N ALA A 35 3.74 3.04 11.41
CA ALA A 35 4.27 1.95 10.59
C ALA A 35 5.52 2.39 9.79
N LEU A 36 5.50 3.58 9.19
CA LEU A 36 6.64 4.12 8.46
C LEU A 36 7.83 4.41 9.37
N GLU A 37 7.62 4.95 10.57
CA GLU A 37 8.66 5.22 11.56
C GLU A 37 9.30 3.93 12.05
N ARG A 38 8.50 2.93 12.43
CA ARG A 38 8.97 1.59 12.82
C ARG A 38 9.88 0.98 11.75
N ASP A 39 9.48 1.15 10.50
CA ASP A 39 10.15 0.56 9.34
C ASP A 39 11.29 1.43 8.79
N ASN A 40 11.62 2.56 9.44
CA ASN A 40 12.57 3.57 8.94
C ASN A 40 12.28 4.06 7.51
N SER A 41 11.00 4.04 7.10
CA SER A 41 10.56 4.28 5.72
C SER A 41 11.26 3.39 4.68
N GLU A 42 11.66 2.18 5.08
CA GLU A 42 12.28 1.17 4.22
C GLU A 42 11.26 0.13 3.79
N CYS A 43 11.40 -0.36 2.55
CA CYS A 43 10.63 -1.50 2.08
C CYS A 43 11.06 -2.76 2.84
N GLN A 44 10.16 -3.32 3.66
CA GLN A 44 10.43 -4.51 4.45
C GLN A 44 10.68 -5.74 3.57
N GLU A 45 9.98 -5.84 2.44
CA GLU A 45 10.18 -6.95 1.50
C GLU A 45 11.53 -6.88 0.77
N CYS A 46 12.01 -5.68 0.41
CA CYS A 46 13.36 -5.54 -0.13
C CYS A 46 14.41 -5.87 0.93
N LYS A 47 14.20 -5.42 2.17
CA LYS A 47 15.12 -5.66 3.29
C LYS A 47 15.30 -7.15 3.58
N ARG A 48 14.21 -7.94 3.57
CA ARG A 48 14.26 -9.41 3.68
C ARG A 48 15.12 -10.06 2.59
N LYS A 49 15.22 -9.43 1.42
CA LYS A 49 16.04 -9.87 0.28
C LYS A 49 17.46 -9.31 0.30
N GLY A 50 17.88 -8.62 1.37
CA GLY A 50 19.18 -7.96 1.45
C GLY A 50 19.32 -6.74 0.54
N LYS A 51 18.20 -6.15 0.08
CA LYS A 51 18.18 -4.97 -0.79
C LYS A 51 17.59 -3.76 -0.05
N TYR A 52 18.08 -2.57 -0.39
CA TYR A 52 17.48 -1.33 0.06
C TYR A 52 16.50 -0.78 -0.96
N SER A 53 15.35 -0.28 -0.50
CA SER A 53 14.42 0.50 -1.31
C SER A 53 13.59 1.39 -0.41
N LYS A 54 13.34 2.64 -0.84
CA LYS A 54 12.49 3.57 -0.10
C LYS A 54 11.03 3.08 -0.12
N GLY A 55 10.49 2.86 1.06
CA GLY A 55 9.09 2.55 1.30
C GLY A 55 8.24 3.81 1.36
N ARG A 56 7.10 3.82 0.66
CA ARG A 56 6.16 4.97 0.66
C ARG A 56 4.73 4.56 1.00
N ASN A 57 4.43 3.28 0.82
CA ASN A 57 3.11 2.71 1.00
C ASN A 57 3.13 1.80 2.21
N VAL A 58 2.04 1.82 2.97
CA VAL A 58 1.81 0.87 4.07
C VAL A 58 0.76 -0.10 3.57
N HIS A 59 1.14 -1.37 3.52
CA HIS A 59 0.31 -2.48 3.07
C HIS A 59 -0.23 -3.25 4.27
N HIS A 60 -1.45 -3.78 4.14
CA HIS A 60 -2.07 -4.66 5.11
C HIS A 60 -1.73 -6.11 4.75
N ILE A 61 -0.95 -6.81 5.59
CA ILE A 61 -0.52 -8.20 5.36
C ILE A 61 -1.75 -9.12 5.24
N LYS A 62 -2.68 -9.00 6.20
CA LYS A 62 -4.03 -9.52 6.04
C LYS A 62 -4.91 -8.39 5.57
N GLU A 63 -5.49 -8.58 4.39
CA GLU A 63 -6.35 -7.60 3.71
C GLU A 63 -7.43 -7.06 4.64
N LEU A 64 -7.68 -5.76 4.53
CA LEU A 64 -8.62 -5.04 5.38
C LEU A 64 -10.06 -5.57 5.24
N ARG A 65 -10.39 -6.13 4.08
CA ARG A 65 -11.71 -6.72 3.79
C ARG A 65 -11.96 -7.98 4.62
N ASP A 66 -10.95 -8.82 4.75
CA ASP A 66 -11.06 -10.12 5.41
C ASP A 66 -10.86 -9.98 6.93
N ARG A 67 -10.01 -9.04 7.34
CA ARG A 67 -9.63 -8.81 8.74
C ARG A 67 -9.71 -7.34 9.15
N PRO A 68 -10.92 -6.75 9.19
CA PRO A 68 -11.13 -5.38 9.67
C PRO A 68 -10.75 -5.18 11.13
N ASP A 69 -10.74 -6.25 11.94
CA ASP A 69 -10.26 -6.27 13.32
C ASP A 69 -8.76 -5.94 13.43
N LEU A 70 -7.99 -6.21 12.38
CA LEU A 70 -6.55 -5.96 12.31
C LEU A 70 -6.21 -4.64 11.59
N ALA A 71 -7.19 -3.80 11.28
CA ALA A 71 -7.03 -2.59 10.48
C ALA A 71 -5.95 -1.63 10.99
N TYR A 72 -5.78 -1.56 12.32
CA TYR A 72 -4.87 -0.63 13.00
C TYR A 72 -3.74 -1.32 13.77
N ILE A 73 -3.60 -2.64 13.62
CA ILE A 73 -2.59 -3.42 14.32
C ILE A 73 -1.28 -3.33 13.55
N LEU A 74 -0.24 -2.76 14.17
CA LEU A 74 1.05 -2.53 13.51
C LEU A 74 1.68 -3.84 12.98
N SER A 75 1.53 -4.97 13.68
CA SER A 75 2.07 -6.25 13.20
C SER A 75 1.37 -6.79 11.95
N ASN A 76 0.19 -6.28 11.61
CA ASN A 76 -0.51 -6.57 10.36
C ASN A 76 -0.17 -5.56 9.24
N LEU A 77 0.72 -4.59 9.50
CA LEU A 77 1.10 -3.55 8.55
C LEU A 77 2.57 -3.69 8.18
N GLU A 78 2.88 -3.48 6.92
CA GLU A 78 4.26 -3.42 6.44
C GLU A 78 4.49 -2.28 5.45
N THR A 79 5.63 -1.63 5.57
CA THR A 79 6.05 -0.61 4.61
C THR A 79 6.64 -1.27 3.38
N LEU A 80 6.09 -0.95 2.21
CA LEU A 80 6.53 -1.46 0.91
C LEU A 80 6.90 -0.33 -0.05
N CYS A 81 7.83 -0.63 -0.96
CA CYS A 81 8.04 0.17 -2.17
C CYS A 81 6.89 -0.10 -3.16
N ILE A 82 6.71 0.80 -4.14
CA ILE A 82 5.64 0.64 -5.14
C ILE A 82 5.74 -0.68 -5.93
N GLN A 83 6.95 -1.17 -6.19
CA GLN A 83 7.17 -2.42 -6.93
C GLN A 83 6.71 -3.63 -6.12
N CYS A 84 7.09 -3.70 -4.84
CA CYS A 84 6.66 -4.78 -3.93
C CYS A 84 5.17 -4.69 -3.65
N HIS A 85 4.65 -3.49 -3.36
CA HIS A 85 3.22 -3.27 -3.16
C HIS A 85 2.39 -3.71 -4.37
N ASN A 86 2.83 -3.35 -5.57
CA ASN A 86 2.17 -3.80 -6.79
C ASN A 86 2.29 -5.31 -6.96
N LYS A 87 3.42 -5.93 -6.60
CA LYS A 87 3.57 -7.40 -6.68
C LYS A 87 2.56 -8.12 -5.76
N GLU A 88 2.35 -7.63 -4.55
CA GLU A 88 1.38 -8.21 -3.61
C GLU A 88 -0.07 -8.08 -4.13
N HIS A 89 -0.45 -6.91 -4.68
CA HIS A 89 -1.77 -6.73 -5.27
C HIS A 89 -1.92 -7.31 -6.69
N SER A 90 -0.80 -7.54 -7.39
CA SER A 90 -0.75 -8.10 -8.73
C SER A 90 -0.41 -9.58 -8.65
N LYS A 91 -1.43 -10.36 -8.30
CA LYS A 91 -1.72 -11.50 -9.17
C LYS A 91 -1.95 -10.93 -10.58
N GLU A 92 -0.87 -10.92 -11.36
CA GLU A 92 -0.78 -10.74 -12.81
C GLU A 92 -1.61 -9.62 -13.44
N LYS A 93 -1.01 -8.43 -13.61
CA LYS A 93 -1.22 -7.69 -14.86
C LYS A 93 0.12 -7.54 -15.52
N ASN A 94 0.40 -8.42 -16.48
CA ASN A 94 1.47 -8.28 -17.47
C ASN A 94 1.27 -6.95 -18.22
N ILE A 95 1.72 -5.84 -17.62
CA ILE A 95 1.87 -4.59 -18.36
C ILE A 95 3.10 -4.79 -19.23
N VAL A 96 2.86 -5.32 -20.44
CA VAL A 96 3.84 -5.28 -21.51
C VAL A 96 4.14 -3.81 -21.74
N LYS A 97 5.29 -3.33 -21.25
CA LYS A 97 5.79 -2.01 -21.59
C LYS A 97 5.98 -1.98 -23.10
N LYS A 98 5.08 -1.32 -23.83
CA LYS A 98 5.33 -0.95 -25.24
C LYS A 98 6.65 -0.17 -25.23
N ARG A 99 7.67 -0.68 -25.92
CA ARG A 99 8.89 0.09 -26.21
C ARG A 99 8.44 1.34 -26.97
N CYS A 100 8.71 2.53 -26.43
CA CYS A 100 8.72 3.73 -27.25
C CYS A 100 9.94 3.62 -28.15
N THR A 101 9.76 3.16 -29.38
CA THR A 101 10.75 3.33 -30.44
C THR A 101 10.64 4.80 -30.85
N ILE A 102 11.50 5.67 -30.30
CA ILE A 102 11.72 6.97 -30.92
C ILE A 102 12.53 6.63 -32.17
N VAL A 103 11.86 6.60 -33.32
CA VAL A 103 12.56 6.53 -34.61
C VAL A 103 12.98 7.97 -34.89
N ASP A 104 14.27 8.23 -34.74
CA ASP A 104 14.88 9.48 -35.19
C ASP A 104 14.98 9.40 -36.71
N GLU A 105 13.89 9.76 -37.39
CA GLU A 105 13.97 10.07 -38.82
C GLU A 105 14.43 11.52 -38.92
N GLU A 106 15.74 11.70 -39.16
CA GLU A 106 16.33 12.99 -39.53
C GLU A 106 15.50 13.61 -40.67
N ARG A 107 14.63 14.55 -40.32
CA ARG A 107 13.90 15.40 -41.26
C ARG A 107 14.79 16.59 -41.60
N TRP A 108 15.56 16.44 -42.67
CA TRP A 108 16.23 17.55 -43.38
C TRP A 108 15.20 18.42 -44.10
#